data_AF-A0A0D2KAI8-F1
#
_entry.id   AF-A0A0D2KAI8-F1
#
_cell.length_a   1.000
_cell.length_b   1.000
_cell.length_c   1.000
_cell.angle_alpha   90.00
_cell.angle_beta   90.00
_cell.angle_gamma   90.00
#
_symmetry.space_group_name_H-M   'P 1'
#
loop_
_entity.id
_entity.type
_entity.pdbx_description
1 polymer ?
#
loop_
_entity_poly.entity_id
_entity_poly.type
_entity_poly.pdbx_seq_one_letter_code
_entity_poly.pdbx_strand_id
1 'polypeptide(L)'
;MSGAHHISGGNYSNNFVVPSSNFKVLQGTPKEITKTADSGKSITSCFCPDCGTTLFRYGDTFGGIDGMRIIKAGVLDDVNLLHNTKPGAELFAPERIKWIPALDGAGQVEAMPPPS
;
A
#
# COMPACT_ATOMS: atom_id res chain seq x y z
N MET A 1 -15.97 1.28 1.78
CA MET A 1 -14.95 0.21 1.82
C MET A 1 -13.56 0.83 1.88
N SER A 2 -12.95 0.95 3.07
CA SER A 2 -11.73 1.75 3.27
C SER A 2 -10.48 0.99 3.73
N GLY A 3 -10.64 -0.13 4.46
CA GLY A 3 -9.53 -0.92 5.01
C GLY A 3 -8.70 -1.68 3.97
N ALA A 4 -7.48 -2.06 4.34
CA ALA A 4 -6.54 -2.79 3.49
C ALA A 4 -7.11 -4.12 2.96
N HIS A 5 -8.01 -4.75 3.72
CA HIS A 5 -8.61 -6.04 3.38
C HIS A 5 -9.56 -5.90 2.18
N HIS A 6 -10.38 -4.86 2.18
CA HIS A 6 -11.29 -4.58 1.07
C HIS A 6 -10.56 -4.18 -0.22
N ILE A 7 -9.41 -3.50 -0.09
CA ILE A 7 -8.63 -3.04 -1.25
C ILE A 7 -7.86 -4.20 -1.89
N SER A 8 -7.35 -5.13 -1.09
CA SER A 8 -6.54 -6.26 -1.56
C SER A 8 -7.34 -7.53 -1.83
N GLY A 9 -8.56 -7.64 -1.29
CA GLY A 9 -9.29 -8.91 -1.22
C GLY A 9 -8.71 -9.93 -0.23
N GLY A 10 -7.66 -9.57 0.53
CA GLY A 10 -6.98 -10.42 1.51
C GLY A 10 -7.17 -9.96 2.96
N ASN A 11 -6.45 -10.59 3.89
CA ASN A 11 -6.49 -10.25 5.32
C ASN A 11 -5.54 -9.10 5.71
N TYR A 12 -4.79 -8.57 4.75
CA TYR A 12 -3.90 -7.42 4.85
C TYR A 12 -3.45 -7.07 3.43
N SER A 13 -2.73 -5.96 3.26
CA SER A 13 -2.05 -5.68 2.00
C SER A 13 -0.54 -5.64 2.22
N ASN A 14 0.21 -6.37 1.40
CA ASN A 14 1.66 -6.22 1.31
C ASN A 14 2.00 -5.11 0.30
N ASN A 15 2.89 -4.19 0.69
CA ASN A 15 3.20 -3.02 -0.13
C ASN A 15 4.70 -2.71 -0.14
N PHE A 16 5.18 -2.28 -1.30
CA PHE A 16 6.45 -1.58 -1.42
C PHE A 16 6.19 -0.07 -1.37
N VAL A 17 7.07 0.67 -0.71
CA VAL A 17 6.97 2.13 -0.62
C VAL A 17 8.24 2.72 -1.25
N VAL A 18 8.08 3.44 -2.35
CA VAL A 18 9.18 4.04 -3.11
C VAL A 18 8.92 5.52 -3.37
N PRO A 19 9.96 6.36 -3.52
CA PRO A 19 9.77 7.75 -3.93
C PRO A 19 9.07 7.86 -5.29
N SER A 20 8.22 8.86 -5.45
CA SER A 20 7.53 9.15 -6.72
C SER A 20 8.52 9.36 -7.87
N SER A 21 9.68 9.97 -7.60
CA SER A 21 10.77 10.17 -8.55
C SER A 21 11.39 8.89 -9.09
N ASN A 22 11.25 7.78 -8.35
CA ASN A 22 11.77 6.45 -8.74
C ASN A 22 10.65 5.55 -9.30
N PHE A 23 9.45 6.07 -9.52
CA PHE A 23 8.30 5.31 -10.01
C PHE A 23 7.79 5.89 -11.32
N LYS A 24 7.49 5.01 -12.28
CA LYS A 24 6.87 5.40 -13.55
C LYS A 24 5.89 4.32 -14.03
N VAL A 25 4.70 4.75 -14.45
CA VAL A 25 3.80 3.91 -15.25
C VAL A 25 4.31 3.91 -16.68
N LEU A 26 4.75 2.74 -17.16
CA LEU A 26 5.33 2.61 -18.50
C LEU A 26 4.25 2.48 -19.59
N GLN A 27 3.11 1.87 -19.25
CA GLN A 27 2.00 1.62 -20.17
C GLN A 27 0.66 1.70 -19.45
N GLY A 28 -0.36 2.13 -20.18
CA GLY A 28 -1.73 2.26 -19.69
C GLY A 28 -1.92 3.51 -18.84
N THR A 29 -3.20 3.83 -18.58
CA THR A 29 -3.59 4.94 -17.72
C THR A 29 -4.43 4.37 -16.57
N PRO A 30 -3.87 4.26 -15.36
CA PRO A 30 -4.64 3.83 -14.20
C PRO A 30 -5.83 4.76 -13.98
N LYS A 31 -6.97 4.19 -13.62
CA LYS A 31 -8.10 4.96 -13.10
C LYS A 31 -7.81 5.33 -11.65
N GLU A 32 -8.13 6.56 -11.28
CA GLU A 32 -7.89 7.09 -9.94
C GLU A 32 -9.20 7.31 -9.19
N ILE A 33 -9.21 6.95 -7.91
CA ILE A 33 -10.27 7.30 -6.96
C ILE A 33 -9.61 7.85 -5.70
N THR A 34 -9.96 9.09 -5.36
CA THR A 34 -9.50 9.78 -4.15
C THR A 34 -10.57 9.72 -3.07
N LYS A 35 -10.14 9.52 -1.82
CA LYS A 35 -10.98 9.63 -0.64
C LYS A 35 -10.25 10.31 0.50
N THR A 36 -11.01 10.89 1.41
CA THR A 36 -10.52 11.36 2.71
C THR A 36 -10.48 10.16 3.66
N ALA A 37 -9.31 9.88 4.24
CA ALA A 37 -9.14 8.87 5.27
C ALA A 37 -9.62 9.41 6.63
N ASP A 38 -9.76 8.52 7.63
CA ASP A 38 -10.22 8.90 8.98
C ASP A 38 -9.30 9.92 9.66
N SER A 39 -8.04 9.98 9.22
CA SER A 39 -7.06 11.01 9.60
C SER A 39 -7.34 12.42 9.04
N GLY A 40 -8.38 12.61 8.21
CA GLY A 40 -8.64 13.85 7.47
C GLY A 40 -7.77 14.06 6.23
N LYS A 41 -6.76 13.21 6.02
CA LYS A 41 -5.83 13.27 4.89
C LYS A 41 -6.37 12.55 3.65
N SER A 42 -6.05 13.04 2.47
CA SER A 42 -6.44 12.41 1.21
C SER A 42 -5.58 11.18 0.91
N ILE A 43 -6.20 10.19 0.27
CA ILE A 43 -5.50 9.04 -0.29
C ILE A 43 -6.15 8.63 -1.61
N THR A 44 -5.32 8.56 -2.65
CA THR A 44 -5.70 8.15 -4.00
C THR A 44 -5.32 6.69 -4.21
N SER A 45 -6.25 5.91 -4.73
CA SER A 45 -6.01 4.56 -5.23
C SER A 45 -5.98 4.57 -6.76
N CYS A 46 -4.92 4.03 -7.34
CA CYS A 46 -4.73 3.89 -8.78
C CYS A 46 -4.90 2.42 -9.17
N PHE A 47 -5.85 2.12 -10.06
CA PHE A 47 -6.22 0.74 -10.43
C PHE A 47 -6.33 0.56 -11.94
N CYS A 48 -6.17 -0.70 -12.38
CA CYS A 48 -6.40 -1.08 -13.77
C CYS A 48 -7.90 -0.88 -14.11
N PRO A 49 -8.25 -0.09 -15.14
CA PRO A 49 -9.63 0.17 -15.49
C PRO A 49 -10.38 -1.09 -15.99
N ASP A 50 -9.65 -2.06 -16.54
CA ASP A 50 -10.25 -3.24 -17.17
C ASP A 50 -10.55 -4.37 -16.18
N CYS A 51 -9.63 -4.63 -15.24
CA CYS A 51 -9.78 -5.73 -14.27
C CYS A 51 -10.02 -5.28 -12.82
N GLY A 52 -9.96 -3.97 -12.53
CA GLY A 52 -10.20 -3.42 -11.19
C GLY A 52 -9.06 -3.63 -10.18
N THR A 53 -7.96 -4.27 -10.58
CA THR A 53 -6.82 -4.51 -9.69
C THR A 53 -6.20 -3.20 -9.22
N THR A 54 -6.06 -3.02 -7.90
CA THR A 54 -5.35 -1.86 -7.34
C THR A 54 -3.85 -2.04 -7.55
N LEU A 55 -3.21 -1.11 -8.25
CA LEU A 55 -1.79 -1.17 -8.62
C LEU A 55 -0.93 -0.48 -7.57
N PHE A 56 -1.25 0.77 -7.26
CA PHE A 56 -0.53 1.56 -6.27
C PHE A 56 -1.42 2.64 -5.66
N ARG A 57 -0.92 3.31 -4.61
CA ARG A 57 -1.58 4.44 -3.94
C ARG A 57 -0.59 5.57 -3.69
N TYR A 58 -1.12 6.76 -3.48
CA TYR A 58 -0.40 7.92 -2.94
C TYR A 58 -1.37 8.80 -2.14
N GLY A 59 -0.87 9.74 -1.33
CA GLY A 59 -1.73 10.58 -0.50
C GLY A 59 -0.93 11.43 0.48
N ASP A 60 -1.61 12.34 1.19
CA ASP A 60 -0.95 13.40 1.95
C ASP A 60 -0.06 12.86 3.07
N THR A 61 -0.42 11.73 3.68
CA THR A 61 0.43 11.10 4.72
C THR A 61 1.79 10.66 4.18
N PHE A 62 1.87 10.45 2.87
CA PHE A 62 3.08 10.03 2.18
C PHE A 62 3.61 11.14 1.27
N GLY A 63 3.38 12.42 1.59
CA GLY A 63 3.89 13.56 0.83
C GLY A 63 3.13 13.86 -0.48
N GLY A 64 1.89 13.38 -0.60
CA GLY A 64 1.00 13.74 -1.72
C GLY A 64 1.48 13.19 -3.07
N ILE A 65 1.29 13.98 -4.13
CA ILE A 65 1.66 13.57 -5.49
C ILE A 65 3.18 13.46 -5.68
N ASP A 66 3.98 14.28 -4.99
CA ASP A 66 5.44 14.30 -5.13
C ASP A 66 6.17 13.43 -4.10
N GLY A 67 5.46 12.90 -3.10
CA GLY A 67 6.05 12.06 -2.06
C GLY A 67 6.27 10.61 -2.50
N MET A 68 5.57 9.66 -1.87
CA MET A 68 5.79 8.22 -2.07
C MET A 68 4.70 7.55 -2.91
N ARG A 69 5.04 6.38 -3.45
CA ARG A 69 4.14 5.44 -4.11
C ARG A 69 4.10 4.14 -3.33
N ILE A 70 2.89 3.75 -2.93
CA ILE A 70 2.61 2.54 -2.17
C ILE A 70 2.13 1.47 -3.14
N ILE A 71 3.06 0.70 -3.68
CA ILE A 71 2.85 -0.30 -4.73
C ILE A 71 2.35 -1.59 -4.10
N LYS A 72 1.32 -2.21 -4.67
CA LYS A 72 0.82 -3.52 -4.21
C LYS A 72 1.81 -4.61 -4.60
N ALA A 73 2.39 -5.30 -3.62
CA ALA A 73 3.37 -6.35 -3.89
C ALA A 73 2.81 -7.49 -4.76
N GLY A 74 1.52 -7.80 -4.60
CA GLY A 74 0.85 -8.85 -5.36
C GLY A 74 0.63 -8.57 -6.85
N VAL A 75 0.96 -7.37 -7.35
CA VAL A 75 0.93 -7.06 -8.79
C VAL A 75 2.30 -7.14 -9.46
N LEU A 76 3.33 -7.58 -8.72
CA LEU A 76 4.69 -7.72 -9.23
C LEU A 76 4.95 -9.17 -9.64
N ASP A 77 5.45 -9.36 -10.86
CA ASP A 77 5.77 -10.69 -11.39
C ASP A 77 7.16 -11.20 -10.93
N ASP A 78 8.04 -10.32 -10.45
CA ASP A 78 9.37 -10.69 -9.99
C ASP A 78 9.32 -11.34 -8.59
N VAL A 79 9.22 -12.67 -8.58
CA VAL A 79 9.19 -13.47 -7.35
C VAL A 79 10.48 -13.38 -6.53
N ASN A 80 11.64 -13.11 -7.17
CA ASN A 80 12.90 -12.99 -6.44
C ASN A 80 12.91 -11.70 -5.60
N LEU A 81 12.36 -10.61 -6.13
CA LEU A 81 12.16 -9.38 -5.38
C LEU A 81 11.29 -9.63 -4.14
N LEU A 82 10.20 -10.41 -4.29
CA LEU A 82 9.29 -10.76 -3.19
C LEU A 82 9.95 -11.65 -2.13
N HIS A 83 10.79 -12.61 -2.55
CA HIS A 83 11.52 -13.48 -1.63
C HIS A 83 12.58 -12.72 -0.81
N ASN A 84 13.27 -11.77 -1.45
CA ASN A 84 14.40 -11.06 -0.86
C ASN A 84 14.00 -9.78 -0.11
N THR A 85 12.75 -9.33 -0.26
CA THR A 85 12.28 -8.09 0.36
C THR A 85 11.09 -8.35 1.28
N LYS A 86 11.41 -8.71 2.53
CA LYS A 86 10.39 -8.87 3.58
C LYS A 86 9.91 -7.50 4.08
N PRO A 87 8.62 -7.34 4.40
CA PRO A 87 8.13 -6.13 5.07
C PRO A 87 8.90 -5.82 6.35
N GLY A 88 9.40 -4.59 6.47
CA GLY A 88 10.08 -4.13 7.68
C GLY A 88 9.14 -3.68 8.80
N ALA A 89 7.85 -3.47 8.49
CA ALA A 89 6.85 -3.08 9.47
C ALA A 89 5.44 -3.54 9.08
N GLU A 90 4.62 -3.82 10.09
CA GLU A 90 3.18 -4.05 10.00
C GLU A 90 2.45 -2.85 10.59
N LEU A 91 1.69 -2.14 9.76
CA LEU A 91 0.88 -0.99 10.18
C LEU A 91 -0.50 -1.47 10.65
N PHE A 92 -1.06 -0.79 11.65
CA PHE A 92 -2.32 -1.17 12.30
C PHE A 92 -2.26 -2.58 12.90
N ALA A 93 -1.13 -2.95 13.48
CA ALA A 93 -0.88 -4.28 14.06
C ALA A 93 -1.96 -4.74 15.06
N PRO A 94 -2.56 -3.88 15.90
CA PRO A 94 -3.68 -4.27 16.77
C PRO A 94 -4.94 -4.76 16.03
N GLU A 95 -5.13 -4.36 14.76
CA GLU A 95 -6.25 -4.78 13.91
C GLU A 95 -5.97 -6.10 13.17
N ARG A 96 -4.78 -6.70 13.36
CA ARG A 96 -4.42 -7.98 12.72
C ARG A 96 -5.47 -9.05 13.01
N ILE A 97 -5.80 -9.82 11.98
CA ILE A 97 -6.62 -11.02 12.11
C ILE A 97 -5.93 -12.01 13.08
N LYS A 98 -6.62 -12.37 14.16
CA LYS A 98 -6.06 -13.09 15.33
C LYS A 98 -5.29 -14.38 15.02
N TRP A 99 -5.66 -15.11 13.96
CA TRP A 99 -5.01 -16.37 13.59
C TRP A 99 -3.79 -16.18 12.68
N ILE A 100 -3.51 -14.96 12.23
CA ILE A 100 -2.32 -14.63 11.46
C ILE A 100 -1.21 -14.24 12.46
N PRO A 101 -0.05 -14.90 12.44
CA PRO A 101 1.06 -14.53 13.30
C PRO A 101 1.66 -13.19 12.86
N ALA A 102 2.31 -12.48 13.78
CA ALA A 102 3.16 -11.34 13.44
C ALA A 102 4.31 -11.80 12.53
N LEU A 103 4.75 -10.93 11.62
CA LEU A 103 5.87 -11.22 10.75
C LEU A 103 7.18 -11.08 11.55
N ASP A 104 7.99 -12.14 11.54
CA ASP A 104 9.27 -12.15 12.25
C ASP A 104 10.20 -11.02 11.77
N GLY A 105 10.78 -10.31 12.74
CA GLY A 105 11.64 -9.14 12.51
C GLY A 105 10.93 -7.86 12.05
N ALA A 106 9.61 -7.87 11.80
CA ALA A 106 8.88 -6.67 11.40
C ALA A 106 8.47 -5.81 12.60
N GLY A 107 8.67 -4.49 12.49
CA GLY A 107 8.15 -3.53 13.46
C GLY A 107 6.63 -3.57 13.54
N GLN A 108 6.08 -3.48 14.75
CA GLN A 108 4.65 -3.57 15.00
C GLN A 108 4.11 -2.16 15.29
N VAL A 109 3.37 -1.57 14.37
CA VAL A 109 2.94 -0.17 14.48
C VAL A 109 1.42 -0.09 14.67
N GLU A 110 0.98 0.66 15.68
CA GLU A 110 -0.45 0.76 16.03
C GLU A 110 -1.29 1.48 14.99
N ALA A 111 -0.69 2.44 14.29
CA ALA A 111 -1.37 3.27 13.31
C ALA A 111 -0.43 3.67 12.17
N MET A 112 -0.91 4.52 11.28
CA MET A 112 -0.07 5.14 10.26
C MET A 112 0.98 6.04 10.95
N PRO A 113 2.30 5.84 10.73
CA PRO A 113 3.31 6.72 11.30
C PRO A 113 3.15 8.15 10.76
N PRO A 114 3.53 9.17 11.56
CA PRO A 114 3.51 10.55 11.10
C PRO A 114 4.44 10.72 9.88
N PRO A 115 4.17 11.70 9.00
CA PRO A 115 5.11 12.03 7.92
C PRO A 115 6.47 12.37 8.54
N SER A 116 7.54 11.84 7.96
CA SER A 116 8.92 12.23 8.27
C SER A 116 9.23 13.62 7.73
#